data_AF-A0A845RGI3-F1
#
_entry.id   AF-A0A845RGI3-F1
#
_cell.length_a   1.000
_cell.length_b   1.000
_cell.length_c   1.000
_cell.angle_alpha   90.00
_cell.angle_beta   90.00
_cell.angle_gamma   90.00
#
_symmetry.space_group_name_H-M   'P 1'
#
loop_
_entity.id
_entity.type
_entity.pdbx_description
1 polymer ?
#
loop_
_entity_poly.entity_id
_entity_poly.type
_entity_poly.pdbx_seq_one_letter_code
_entity_poly.pdbx_strand_id
1 'polypeptide(L)'
;MADKHLPIQFFEKRKDYDDRSTEGGGDSKIPSWVLKGADLLQRSTMLMDEISELSEALYKHKRNGNKLPFVVCTTIGEKAIAKSHRSSIASMYASRDKSNVIGFHGDRCLLTMLTDEHTITEINKALSDTNNQAKLISSIIDISPFYPEVDEYDEDMPFYKIRL
;
A
#
# COMPACT_ATOMS: atom_id res chain seq x y z
N MET A 1 -29.27 48.74 1.82
CA MET A 1 -28.83 47.40 2.27
C MET A 1 -27.87 46.89 1.22
N ALA A 2 -26.65 46.50 1.58
CA ALA A 2 -25.66 46.03 0.61
C ALA A 2 -26.02 44.61 0.17
N ASP A 3 -26.34 44.44 -1.11
CA ASP A 3 -26.60 43.12 -1.70
C ASP A 3 -25.33 42.26 -1.58
N LYS A 4 -25.42 41.27 -0.69
CA LYS A 4 -24.34 40.34 -0.37
C LYS A 4 -24.34 39.24 -1.43
N HIS A 5 -23.80 39.53 -2.61
CA HIS A 5 -23.59 38.52 -3.63
C HIS A 5 -22.48 37.56 -3.17
N LEU A 6 -22.88 36.38 -2.70
CA LEU A 6 -21.94 35.28 -2.47
C LEU A 6 -21.33 34.87 -3.82
N PRO A 7 -20.02 34.56 -3.88
CA PRO A 7 -19.42 34.04 -5.09
C PRO A 7 -20.12 32.75 -5.50
N ILE A 8 -20.70 32.71 -6.70
CA ILE A 8 -21.23 31.49 -7.29
C ILE A 8 -20.05 30.74 -7.91
N GLN A 9 -19.69 29.61 -7.31
CA GLN A 9 -18.65 28.73 -7.82
C GLN A 9 -19.28 27.73 -8.79
N PHE A 10 -18.98 27.87 -10.07
CA PHE A 10 -19.39 26.91 -11.09
C PHE A 10 -18.46 25.70 -11.06
N PHE A 11 -19.04 24.51 -10.88
CA PHE A 11 -18.34 23.24 -11.07
C PHE A 11 -18.68 22.71 -12.46
N GLU A 12 -17.73 22.80 -13.39
CA GLU A 12 -17.84 22.17 -14.71
C GLU A 12 -17.05 20.86 -14.70
N LYS A 13 -17.63 19.79 -15.26
CA LYS A 13 -16.88 18.53 -15.47
C LYS A 13 -15.78 18.80 -16.50
N ARG A 14 -14.57 18.28 -16.26
CA ARG A 14 -13.45 18.38 -17.21
C ARG A 14 -13.90 17.78 -18.57
N LYS A 15 -13.74 18.55 -19.65
CA LYS A 15 -14.24 18.18 -20.99
C LYS A 15 -13.38 17.11 -21.68
N ASP A 16 -12.08 17.08 -21.39
CA ASP A 16 -11.11 16.35 -22.22
C ASP A 16 -10.31 15.27 -21.48
N TYR A 17 -10.60 15.00 -20.19
CA TYR A 17 -9.84 14.01 -19.43
C TYR A 17 -10.64 13.37 -18.29
N ASP A 18 -10.98 12.10 -18.47
CA ASP A 18 -11.52 11.22 -17.44
C ASP A 18 -10.42 10.26 -16.96
N ASP A 19 -9.65 10.69 -15.95
CA ASP A 19 -8.74 9.79 -15.21
C ASP A 19 -9.49 8.76 -14.34
N ARG A 20 -10.81 8.84 -14.28
CA ARG A 20 -11.64 8.02 -13.41
C ARG A 20 -12.55 7.18 -14.28
N SER A 21 -11.91 6.29 -15.04
CA SER A 21 -12.56 5.13 -15.65
C SER A 21 -13.74 4.71 -14.78
N THR A 22 -14.94 4.90 -15.32
CA THR A 22 -16.21 4.61 -14.66
C THR A 22 -16.10 3.25 -14.01
N GLU A 23 -16.31 3.16 -12.68
CA GLU A 23 -16.24 1.90 -11.95
C GLU A 23 -17.19 0.91 -12.64
N GLY A 24 -16.64 0.01 -13.45
CA GLY A 24 -17.41 -0.99 -14.17
C GLY A 24 -18.17 -1.84 -13.15
N GLY A 25 -19.47 -2.03 -13.39
CA GLY A 25 -20.31 -2.92 -12.59
C GLY A 25 -19.58 -4.25 -12.39
N GLY A 26 -19.39 -4.64 -11.13
CA GLY A 26 -18.46 -5.70 -10.74
C GLY A 26 -18.69 -6.99 -11.51
N ASP A 27 -17.78 -7.29 -12.44
CA ASP A 27 -17.69 -8.62 -13.03
C ASP A 27 -17.17 -9.57 -11.94
N SER A 28 -17.91 -10.63 -11.67
CA SER A 28 -17.54 -11.66 -10.68
C SER A 28 -16.43 -12.58 -11.18
N LYS A 29 -16.00 -12.42 -12.44
CA LYS A 29 -14.89 -13.19 -13.01
C LYS A 29 -13.56 -12.81 -12.38
N ILE A 30 -12.75 -13.85 -12.16
CA ILE A 30 -11.36 -13.69 -11.73
C ILE A 30 -10.59 -12.99 -12.85
N PRO A 31 -9.89 -11.87 -12.56
CA PRO A 31 -9.10 -11.17 -13.57
C PRO A 31 -8.01 -12.04 -14.20
N SER A 32 -7.69 -11.79 -15.47
CA SER A 32 -6.68 -12.56 -16.23
C SER A 32 -5.27 -12.44 -15.68
N TRP A 33 -4.98 -11.39 -14.90
CA TRP A 33 -3.69 -11.16 -14.27
C TRP A 33 -3.48 -11.96 -12.97
N VAL A 34 -4.52 -12.63 -12.46
CA VAL A 34 -4.39 -13.49 -11.27
C VAL A 34 -3.61 -14.75 -11.65
N LEU A 35 -2.48 -14.96 -10.97
CA LEU A 35 -1.57 -16.09 -11.14
C LEU A 35 -2.26 -17.39 -10.75
N LYS A 36 -1.82 -18.50 -11.35
CA LYS A 36 -2.37 -19.84 -11.12
C LYS A 36 -1.26 -20.88 -11.10
N GLY A 37 -1.50 -22.00 -10.43
CA GLY A 37 -0.59 -23.15 -10.43
C GLY A 37 0.80 -22.77 -9.92
N ALA A 38 1.83 -23.13 -10.70
CA ALA A 38 3.24 -22.94 -10.32
C ALA A 38 3.60 -21.46 -10.09
N ASP A 39 3.14 -20.55 -10.93
CA ASP A 39 3.46 -19.11 -10.81
C ASP A 39 2.91 -18.51 -9.51
N LEU A 40 1.71 -18.96 -9.10
CA LEU A 40 1.10 -18.51 -7.85
C LEU A 40 1.86 -19.05 -6.63
N LEU A 41 2.26 -20.32 -6.68
CA LEU A 41 3.06 -20.94 -5.62
C LEU A 41 4.42 -20.25 -5.49
N GLN A 42 5.08 -19.97 -6.61
CA GLN A 42 6.35 -19.25 -6.63
C GLN A 42 6.20 -17.85 -6.02
N ARG A 43 5.15 -17.09 -6.41
CA ARG A 43 4.89 -15.77 -5.81
C ARG A 43 4.63 -15.87 -4.31
N SER A 44 3.82 -16.84 -3.90
CA SER A 44 3.51 -17.09 -2.49
C SER A 44 4.76 -17.37 -1.66
N THR A 45 5.65 -18.27 -2.14
CA THR A 45 6.92 -18.57 -1.47
C THR A 45 7.83 -17.35 -1.38
N MET A 46 8.00 -16.61 -2.49
CA MET A 46 8.81 -15.38 -2.51
C MET A 46 8.34 -14.36 -1.47
N LEU A 47 7.03 -14.09 -1.41
CA LEU A 47 6.48 -13.13 -0.45
C LEU A 47 6.61 -13.63 1.01
N MET A 48 6.58 -14.94 1.25
CA MET A 48 6.84 -15.49 2.59
C MET A 48 8.29 -15.30 3.02
N ASP A 49 9.24 -15.50 2.11
CA ASP A 49 10.66 -15.28 2.39
C ASP A 49 10.91 -13.80 2.76
N GLU A 50 10.33 -12.87 2.00
CA GLU A 50 10.36 -11.43 2.30
C GLU A 50 9.74 -11.08 3.67
N ILE A 51 8.63 -11.73 4.04
CA ILE A 51 8.01 -11.54 5.36
C ILE A 51 8.88 -12.12 6.49
N SER A 52 9.59 -13.21 6.23
CA SER A 52 10.57 -13.77 7.15
C SER A 52 11.70 -12.77 7.43
N GLU A 53 12.26 -12.16 6.38
CA GLU A 53 13.28 -11.11 6.50
C GLU A 53 12.75 -9.87 7.25
N LEU A 54 11.50 -9.48 6.98
CA LEU A 54 10.81 -8.40 7.70
C LEU A 54 10.67 -8.69 9.19
N SER A 55 10.45 -9.95 9.57
CA SER A 55 10.36 -10.34 10.97
C SER A 55 11.69 -10.13 11.72
N GLU A 56 12.81 -10.45 11.07
CA GLU A 56 14.13 -10.19 11.62
C GLU A 56 14.44 -8.70 11.73
N ALA A 57 14.05 -7.93 10.70
CA ALA A 57 14.20 -6.48 10.69
C ALA A 57 13.38 -5.82 11.79
N LEU A 58 12.12 -6.25 12.00
CA LEU A 58 11.27 -5.78 13.08
C LEU A 58 11.87 -6.11 14.46
N TYR A 59 12.42 -7.31 14.63
CA TYR A 59 13.09 -7.70 15.87
C TYR A 59 14.30 -6.80 16.17
N LYS A 60 15.16 -6.54 15.17
CA LYS A 60 16.29 -5.60 15.29
C LYS A 60 15.80 -4.19 15.62
N HIS A 61 14.74 -3.73 14.96
CA HIS A 61 14.14 -2.42 15.19
C HIS A 61 13.64 -2.25 16.63
N LYS A 62 12.93 -3.25 17.18
CA LYS A 62 12.50 -3.27 18.59
C LYS A 62 13.69 -3.30 19.55
N ARG A 63 14.69 -4.14 19.27
CA ARG A 63 15.90 -4.29 20.10
C ARG A 63 16.71 -3.00 20.20
N ASN A 64 16.80 -2.25 19.11
CA ASN A 64 17.53 -0.98 19.06
C ASN A 64 16.81 0.17 19.79
N GLY A 65 15.58 -0.05 20.27
CA GLY A 65 14.82 0.97 20.98
C GLY A 65 14.38 2.13 20.08
N ASN A 66 14.21 1.88 18.78
CA ASN A 66 13.80 2.90 17.82
C ASN A 66 12.43 3.47 18.19
N LYS A 67 12.34 4.81 18.21
CA LYS A 67 11.13 5.53 18.65
C LYS A 67 10.06 5.66 17.55
N LEU A 68 10.48 5.64 16.29
CA LEU A 68 9.57 5.70 15.14
C LEU A 68 8.96 4.33 14.88
N PRO A 69 7.74 4.23 14.31
CA PRO A 69 7.17 2.96 13.92
C PRO A 69 8.00 2.31 12.80
N PHE A 70 8.07 0.98 12.81
CA PHE A 70 8.62 0.24 11.68
C PHE A 70 7.63 0.31 10.52
N VAL A 71 8.08 0.81 9.37
CA VAL A 71 7.24 1.01 8.18
C VAL A 71 7.62 -0.01 7.11
N VAL A 72 6.61 -0.55 6.44
CA VAL A 72 6.73 -1.53 5.37
C VAL A 72 6.21 -0.91 4.08
N CYS A 73 6.92 -1.14 2.99
CA CYS A 73 6.46 -0.88 1.63
C CYS A 73 5.94 -2.17 1.02
N THR A 74 4.67 -2.17 0.58
CA THR A 74 4.09 -3.25 -0.21
C THR A 74 3.88 -2.77 -1.64
N THR A 75 4.63 -3.32 -2.58
CA THR A 75 4.54 -2.94 -3.99
C THR A 75 3.40 -3.68 -4.67
N ILE A 76 2.42 -2.93 -5.19
CA ILE A 76 1.22 -3.45 -5.85
C ILE A 76 1.48 -3.63 -7.35
N GLY A 77 1.08 -4.75 -7.95
CA GLY A 77 1.15 -5.00 -9.39
C GLY A 77 0.35 -4.00 -10.22
N GLU A 78 0.83 -3.62 -11.42
CA GLU A 78 0.20 -2.57 -12.27
C GLU A 78 -1.25 -2.88 -12.58
N LYS A 79 -1.51 -4.14 -12.92
CA LYS A 79 -2.85 -4.64 -13.24
C LYS A 79 -3.76 -4.74 -12.01
N ALA A 80 -3.21 -4.57 -10.81
CA ALA A 80 -3.92 -4.66 -9.53
C ALA A 80 -4.08 -3.31 -8.81
N ILE A 81 -3.75 -2.17 -9.44
CA ILE A 81 -3.87 -0.82 -8.86
C ILE A 81 -5.35 -0.40 -8.62
N ALA A 82 -6.34 -1.12 -9.14
CA ALA A 82 -7.75 -0.78 -8.98
C ALA A 82 -8.18 -0.65 -7.50
N LYS A 83 -9.08 0.28 -7.22
CA LYS A 83 -9.55 0.64 -5.86
C LYS A 83 -10.07 -0.56 -5.06
N SER A 84 -10.71 -1.52 -5.72
CA SER A 84 -11.25 -2.74 -5.10
C SER A 84 -10.18 -3.74 -4.63
N HIS A 85 -8.93 -3.60 -5.07
CA HIS A 85 -7.81 -4.47 -4.65
C HIS A 85 -7.01 -3.83 -3.52
N ARG A 86 -6.94 -2.50 -3.48
CA ARG A 86 -6.25 -1.74 -2.43
C ARG A 86 -6.80 -2.03 -1.03
N SER A 87 -8.12 -2.19 -0.90
CA SER A 87 -8.76 -2.51 0.39
C SER A 87 -8.35 -3.88 0.92
N SER A 88 -8.18 -4.87 0.03
CA SER A 88 -7.75 -6.21 0.42
C SER A 88 -6.32 -6.21 0.96
N ILE A 89 -5.39 -5.54 0.26
CA ILE A 89 -4.00 -5.43 0.70
C ILE A 89 -3.91 -4.62 2.00
N ALA A 90 -4.61 -3.49 2.10
CA ALA A 90 -4.67 -2.69 3.32
C ALA A 90 -5.23 -3.48 4.52
N SER A 91 -6.26 -4.31 4.30
CA SER A 91 -6.85 -5.14 5.35
C SER A 91 -5.88 -6.19 5.91
N MET A 92 -4.89 -6.62 5.11
CA MET A 92 -3.85 -7.57 5.54
C MET A 92 -2.99 -7.00 6.68
N TYR A 93 -2.83 -5.67 6.72
CA TYR A 93 -2.07 -4.96 7.74
C TYR A 93 -2.95 -4.38 8.84
N ALA A 94 -4.28 -4.53 8.79
CA ALA A 94 -5.17 -3.97 9.79
C ALA A 94 -4.98 -4.69 11.14
N SER A 95 -4.83 -3.91 12.22
CA SER A 95 -4.92 -4.44 13.59
C SER A 95 -6.33 -4.22 14.14
N ARG A 96 -6.68 -4.95 15.21
CA ARG A 96 -8.05 -5.07 15.77
C ARG A 96 -8.83 -3.75 15.93
N ASP A 97 -8.17 -2.61 16.08
CA ASP A 97 -8.85 -1.33 16.35
C ASP A 97 -8.40 -0.13 15.48
N LYS A 98 -7.40 -0.25 14.59
CA LYS A 98 -6.90 0.88 13.77
C LYS A 98 -6.38 0.46 12.39
N SER A 99 -6.64 1.30 11.38
CA SER A 99 -5.95 1.23 10.09
C SER A 99 -4.46 1.53 10.30
N ASN A 100 -3.61 0.56 9.98
CA ASN A 100 -2.15 0.72 10.03
C ASN A 100 -1.59 1.32 8.72
N VAL A 101 -2.45 1.72 7.78
CA VAL A 101 -2.04 2.36 6.54
C VAL A 101 -1.64 3.81 6.79
N ILE A 102 -0.44 4.18 6.37
CA ILE A 102 0.04 5.57 6.36
C ILE A 102 -0.42 6.26 5.07
N GLY A 103 -0.23 5.61 3.93
CA GLY A 103 -0.55 6.18 2.63
C GLY A 103 0.12 5.43 1.48
N PHE A 104 0.32 6.14 0.37
CA PHE A 104 1.04 5.63 -0.79
C PHE A 104 2.34 6.40 -1.01
N HIS A 105 3.40 5.67 -1.37
CA HIS A 105 4.63 6.23 -1.90
C HIS A 105 4.64 6.00 -3.42
N GLY A 106 4.60 7.09 -4.19
CA GLY A 106 4.30 7.03 -5.63
C GLY A 106 2.95 6.36 -5.91
N ASP A 107 2.84 5.70 -7.07
CA ASP A 107 1.56 5.13 -7.52
C ASP A 107 1.33 3.68 -7.10
N ARG A 108 2.37 3.03 -6.56
CA ARG A 108 2.45 1.56 -6.48
C ARG A 108 2.88 1.02 -5.12
N CYS A 109 3.47 1.82 -4.24
CA CYS A 109 3.88 1.36 -2.92
C CYS A 109 2.85 1.78 -1.86
N LEU A 110 2.24 0.80 -1.20
CA LEU A 110 1.42 1.05 -0.01
C LEU A 110 2.32 1.05 1.22
N LEU A 111 2.29 2.14 1.99
CA LEU A 111 3.03 2.28 3.24
C LEU A 111 2.14 1.87 4.42
N THR A 112 2.61 0.89 5.19
CA THR A 112 1.93 0.39 6.38
C THR A 112 2.86 0.34 7.59
N MET A 113 2.31 0.68 8.76
CA MET A 113 3.00 0.49 10.03
C MET A 113 2.88 -0.96 10.46
N LEU A 114 4.00 -1.55 10.86
CA LEU A 114 4.05 -2.89 11.43
C LEU A 114 4.51 -2.79 12.89
N THR A 115 3.54 -2.94 13.80
CA THR A 115 3.77 -2.74 15.24
C THR A 115 3.93 -4.05 16.01
N ASP A 116 3.39 -5.16 15.49
CA ASP A 116 3.29 -6.42 16.22
C ASP A 116 3.64 -7.65 15.37
N GLU A 117 4.18 -8.67 16.03
CA GLU A 117 4.50 -9.98 15.44
C GLU A 117 3.25 -10.79 15.11
N HIS A 118 2.13 -10.53 15.79
CA HIS A 118 0.84 -11.13 15.42
C HIS A 118 0.44 -10.76 13.99
N THR A 119 0.66 -9.52 13.57
CA THR A 119 0.38 -9.06 12.20
C THR A 119 1.24 -9.82 11.18
N ILE A 120 2.51 -10.06 11.47
CA ILE A 120 3.40 -10.88 10.61
C ILE A 120 2.82 -12.30 10.44
N THR A 121 2.34 -12.89 11.53
CA THR A 121 1.77 -14.25 11.52
C THR A 121 0.52 -14.32 10.65
N GLU A 122 -0.37 -13.34 10.75
CA GLU A 122 -1.59 -13.27 9.93
C GLU A 122 -1.26 -13.02 8.44
N ILE A 123 -0.26 -12.18 8.15
CA ILE A 123 0.23 -11.97 6.78
C ILE A 123 0.75 -13.29 6.20
N ASN A 124 1.62 -14.01 6.92
CA ASN A 124 2.15 -15.31 6.47
C ASN A 124 1.03 -16.33 6.21
N LYS A 125 0.01 -16.36 7.07
CA LYS A 125 -1.15 -17.22 6.88
C LYS A 125 -1.94 -16.83 5.62
N ALA A 126 -2.14 -15.54 5.37
CA ALA A 126 -2.82 -15.08 4.16
C ALA A 126 -2.02 -15.40 2.88
N LEU A 127 -0.69 -15.24 2.92
CA LEU A 127 0.17 -15.51 1.77
C LEU A 127 0.33 -17.01 1.47
N SER A 128 0.16 -17.89 2.47
CA SER A 128 0.22 -19.35 2.29
C SER A 128 -1.07 -19.97 1.78
N ASP A 129 -2.20 -19.29 1.94
CA ASP A 129 -3.49 -19.74 1.44
C ASP A 129 -3.67 -19.42 -0.06
N THR A 130 -2.90 -20.10 -0.90
CA THR A 130 -2.97 -19.94 -2.36
C THR A 130 -4.35 -20.30 -2.94
N ASN A 131 -5.17 -21.05 -2.23
CA ASN A 131 -6.51 -21.42 -2.69
C ASN A 131 -7.51 -20.26 -2.54
N ASN A 132 -7.51 -19.57 -1.39
CA ASN A 132 -8.46 -18.49 -1.14
C ASN A 132 -7.89 -17.09 -1.42
N GLN A 133 -6.56 -16.93 -1.39
CA GLN A 133 -5.87 -15.64 -1.49
C GLN A 133 -5.11 -15.45 -2.81
N ALA A 134 -5.39 -16.26 -3.83
CA ALA A 134 -4.73 -16.17 -5.14
C ALA A 134 -4.68 -14.74 -5.70
N LYS A 135 -5.79 -14.01 -5.57
CA LYS A 135 -5.92 -12.62 -6.05
C LYS A 135 -5.06 -11.64 -5.24
N LEU A 136 -5.01 -11.81 -3.91
CA LEU A 136 -4.18 -11.00 -3.01
C LEU A 136 -2.70 -11.23 -3.32
N ILE A 137 -2.27 -12.50 -3.36
CA ILE A 137 -0.88 -12.89 -3.65
C ILE A 137 -0.46 -12.36 -5.03
N SER A 138 -1.33 -12.48 -6.05
CA SER A 138 -1.05 -11.98 -7.40
C SER A 138 -0.99 -10.45 -7.49
N SER A 139 -1.61 -9.75 -6.54
CA SER A 139 -1.62 -8.29 -6.52
C SER A 139 -0.37 -7.67 -5.92
N ILE A 140 0.44 -8.45 -5.20
CA ILE A 140 1.67 -8.00 -4.55
C ILE A 140 2.87 -8.45 -5.37
N ILE A 141 3.78 -7.53 -5.66
CA ILE A 141 5.06 -7.82 -6.31
C ILE A 141 6.10 -8.17 -5.27
N ASP A 142 6.26 -7.31 -4.27
CA ASP A 142 7.26 -7.42 -3.22
C ASP A 142 6.77 -6.71 -1.94
N ILE A 143 7.37 -7.09 -0.82
CA ILE A 143 7.19 -6.51 0.49
C ILE A 143 8.58 -6.26 1.09
N SER A 144 8.86 -5.02 1.49
CA SER A 144 10.17 -4.65 2.00
C SER A 144 10.10 -3.62 3.12
N PRO A 145 11.12 -3.52 4.00
CA PRO A 145 11.20 -2.42 4.94
C PRO A 145 11.29 -1.09 4.19
N PHE A 146 10.52 -0.10 4.63
CA PHE A 146 10.62 1.26 4.09
C PHE A 146 11.75 2.01 4.80
N TYR A 147 12.61 2.65 4.00
CA TYR A 147 13.62 3.58 4.47
C TYR A 147 13.36 4.94 3.84
N PRO A 148 13.25 6.02 4.64
CA PRO A 148 13.08 7.36 4.10
C PRO A 148 14.35 7.79 3.37
N GLU A 149 14.19 8.56 2.30
CA GLU A 149 15.28 9.33 1.72
C GLU A 149 15.64 10.46 2.69
N VAL A 150 16.92 10.54 3.06
CA VAL A 150 17.44 11.55 3.98
C VAL A 150 18.58 12.25 3.27
N ASP A 151 18.36 13.53 2.95
CA ASP A 151 19.40 14.40 2.41
C ASP A 151 20.10 15.14 3.55
N GLU A 152 21.37 15.44 3.35
CA GLU A 152 22.12 16.31 4.25
C GLU A 152 21.56 17.74 4.18
N TYR A 153 21.59 18.44 5.31
CA TYR A 153 21.20 19.84 5.36
C TYR A 153 22.18 20.68 4.53
N ASP A 154 21.64 21.42 3.57
CA ASP A 154 22.41 22.33 2.73
C ASP A 154 22.34 23.74 3.33
N GLU A 155 23.47 24.22 3.87
CA GLU A 155 23.58 25.58 4.44
C GLU A 155 23.31 26.68 3.39
N ASP A 156 23.58 26.40 2.10
CA ASP A 156 23.31 27.33 0.99
C ASP A 156 21.84 27.29 0.53
N MET A 157 21.07 26.26 0.93
CA MET A 157 19.63 26.14 0.69
C MET A 157 18.83 26.03 2.00
N PRO A 158 18.70 27.13 2.77
CA PRO A 158 18.02 27.11 4.06
C PRO A 158 16.50 26.90 3.97
N PHE A 159 15.91 27.00 2.77
CA PHE A 159 14.46 26.88 2.55
C PHE A 159 14.13 25.75 1.59
N TYR A 160 13.54 24.68 2.13
CA TYR A 160 13.01 23.58 1.34
C TYR A 160 11.55 23.86 0.97
N LYS A 161 11.27 23.92 -0.34
CA LYS A 161 9.89 24.02 -0.82
C LYS A 161 9.28 22.63 -0.93
N ILE A 162 8.42 22.29 0.01
CA ILE A 162 7.64 21.07 -0.05
C ILE A 162 6.49 21.27 -1.06
N ARG A 163 6.45 20.44 -2.11
CA ARG A 163 5.27 20.27 -2.95
C ARG A 163 4.46 19.10 -2.39
N LEU A 164 3.34 19.43 -1.75
CA LEU A 164 2.30 18.47 -1.33
C LEU A 164 1.38 18.15 -2.51
#